data_AF-A0A0F9DG21-F1
#
_entry.id   AF-A0A0F9DG21-F1
#
_cell.length_a   1.000
_cell.length_b   1.000
_cell.length_c   1.000
_cell.angle_alpha   90.00
_cell.angle_beta   90.00
_cell.angle_gamma   90.00
#
_symmetry.space_group_name_H-M   'P 1'
#
loop_
_entity.id
_entity.type
_entity.pdbx_description
1 polymer ?
#
loop_
_entity_poly.entity_id
_entity_poly.type
_entity_poly.pdbx_seq_one_letter_code
_entity_poly.pdbx_strand_id
1 'polypeptide(L)'
;WYYLDRFVGVAPTIVEMERFSNLELSDYSHIVLAHGNYNKLSDADKIAIKTWVRKGGVIWGHKGGAKFLVDQQLLKTTYLSRQDVASAFKTDGLHYGDKDHLAGRQRIAGAIFNTKVDLTHPLTFSLQRDTLPVFKNSTWLLEMSAAPFVNVLQYTQKPLLAGFTDDVNIEQVAGAAGLVAHSYGRGNVIGMTDDPVFRGYWYGTSRLLSNALFFGHTFSANAD
;
A
#
# COMPACT_ATOMS: atom_id res chain seq x y z
N TRP A 1 10.78 11.33 0.27
CA TRP A 1 11.84 12.13 0.91
C TRP A 1 11.26 13.34 1.64
N TYR A 2 10.51 14.24 0.98
CA TYR A 2 10.01 15.50 1.57
C TYR A 2 9.27 15.31 2.90
N TYR A 3 8.35 14.34 2.97
CA TYR A 3 7.62 14.05 4.21
C TYR A 3 8.56 13.68 5.38
N LEU A 4 9.56 12.82 5.11
CA LEU A 4 10.49 12.35 6.12
C LEU A 4 11.38 13.49 6.64
N ASP A 5 11.91 14.30 5.73
CA ASP A 5 12.73 15.46 6.05
C ASP A 5 11.95 16.51 6.85
N ARG A 6 10.77 16.92 6.37
CA ARG A 6 10.04 18.08 6.90
C ARG A 6 9.14 17.83 8.08
N PHE A 7 8.56 16.63 8.19
CA PHE A 7 7.58 16.34 9.24
C PHE A 7 8.04 15.27 10.22
N VAL A 8 8.96 14.40 9.81
CA VAL A 8 9.48 13.32 10.66
C VAL A 8 10.85 13.67 11.25
N GLY A 9 11.63 14.51 10.57
CA GLY A 9 12.99 14.86 10.98
C GLY A 9 14.00 13.74 10.71
N VAL A 10 13.76 12.92 9.69
CA VAL A 10 14.63 11.80 9.29
C VAL A 10 15.14 12.05 7.88
N ALA A 11 16.47 11.99 7.71
CA ALA A 11 17.12 12.04 6.41
C ALA A 11 17.23 10.62 5.83
N PRO A 12 16.43 10.25 4.81
CA PRO A 12 16.53 8.91 4.23
C PRO A 12 17.71 8.82 3.25
N THR A 13 18.38 7.67 3.23
CA THR A 13 19.24 7.31 2.10
C THR A 13 18.35 7.00 0.89
N ILE A 14 18.49 7.78 -0.18
CA ILE A 14 17.80 7.54 -1.44
C ILE A 14 18.69 6.65 -2.30
N VAL A 15 18.16 5.48 -2.69
CA VAL A 15 18.91 4.49 -3.48
C VAL A 15 18.23 4.32 -4.84
N GLU A 16 19.00 4.52 -5.90
CA GLU A 16 18.62 4.12 -7.25
C GLU A 16 18.63 2.59 -7.36
N MET A 17 17.64 2.01 -8.03
CA MET A 17 17.53 0.54 -8.13
C MET A 17 18.80 -0.14 -8.67
N GLU A 18 19.50 0.52 -9.61
CA GLU A 18 20.73 0.02 -10.24
C GLU A 18 21.92 -0.05 -9.28
N ARG A 19 21.82 0.61 -8.12
CA ARG A 19 22.84 0.59 -7.05
C ARG A 19 22.47 -0.32 -5.89
N PHE A 20 21.29 -0.93 -5.91
CA PHE A 20 20.78 -1.71 -4.78
C PHE A 20 21.72 -2.87 -4.40
N SER A 21 22.28 -3.55 -5.40
CA SER A 21 23.20 -4.68 -5.19
C SER A 21 24.48 -4.33 -4.44
N ASN A 22 24.85 -3.05 -4.39
CA ASN A 22 26.06 -2.57 -3.74
C ASN A 22 25.82 -2.12 -2.29
N LEU A 23 24.59 -2.20 -1.80
CA LEU A 23 24.25 -1.83 -0.43
C LEU A 23 24.58 -2.96 0.54
N GLU A 24 25.18 -2.59 1.66
CA GLU A 24 25.17 -3.44 2.85
C GLU A 24 23.84 -3.24 3.59
N LEU A 25 22.89 -4.15 3.38
CA LEU A 25 21.53 -4.01 3.94
C LEU A 25 21.54 -4.01 5.47
N SER A 26 22.56 -4.59 6.11
CA SER A 26 22.65 -4.61 7.58
C SER A 26 22.88 -3.22 8.21
N ASP A 27 23.29 -2.22 7.43
CA ASP A 27 23.41 -0.83 7.87
C ASP A 27 22.04 -0.13 8.02
N TYR A 28 20.95 -0.76 7.55
CA TYR A 28 19.62 -0.18 7.51
C TYR A 28 18.63 -0.98 8.36
N SER A 29 17.78 -0.25 9.10
CA SER A 29 16.67 -0.84 9.87
C SER A 29 15.36 -0.91 9.07
N HIS A 30 15.18 -0.03 8.09
CA HIS A 30 13.95 0.12 7.32
C HIS A 30 14.22 0.20 5.82
N ILE A 31 13.34 -0.40 5.03
CA ILE A 31 13.26 -0.19 3.57
C ILE A 31 11.87 0.36 3.25
N VAL A 32 11.80 1.46 2.50
CA VAL A 32 10.55 2.06 2.02
C VAL A 32 10.50 1.98 0.50
N LEU A 33 9.62 1.11 -0.01
CA LEU A 33 9.33 0.96 -1.43
C LEU A 33 8.20 1.90 -1.83
N ALA A 34 8.57 2.99 -2.50
CA ALA A 34 7.61 3.92 -3.08
C ALA A 34 6.81 3.31 -4.25
N HIS A 35 5.88 4.08 -4.82
CA HIS A 35 5.28 3.67 -6.08
C HIS A 35 6.32 3.59 -7.19
N GLY A 36 6.50 2.40 -7.77
CA GLY A 36 7.40 2.17 -8.88
C GLY A 36 7.29 0.75 -9.43
N ASN A 37 8.12 0.44 -10.43
CA ASN A 37 8.29 -0.92 -10.94
C ASN A 37 9.65 -1.46 -10.45
N TYR A 38 9.63 -2.60 -9.79
CA TYR A 38 10.79 -3.21 -9.15
C TYR A 38 11.33 -4.45 -9.90
N ASN A 39 10.87 -4.70 -11.13
CA ASN A 39 11.30 -5.84 -11.95
C ASN A 39 12.79 -5.82 -12.32
N LYS A 40 13.45 -4.66 -12.22
CA LYS A 40 14.89 -4.52 -12.45
C LYS A 40 15.76 -5.14 -11.36
N LEU A 41 15.21 -5.38 -10.15
CA LEU A 41 15.96 -6.05 -9.08
C LEU A 41 16.28 -7.49 -9.51
N SER A 42 17.52 -7.90 -9.31
CA SER A 42 17.94 -9.27 -9.59
C SER A 42 17.31 -10.25 -8.61
N ASP A 43 17.35 -11.55 -8.92
CA ASP A 43 16.87 -12.57 -7.98
C ASP A 43 17.72 -12.63 -6.70
N ALA A 44 19.03 -12.33 -6.81
CA ALA A 44 19.90 -12.16 -5.66
C ALA A 44 19.43 -11.00 -4.76
N ASP A 45 19.07 -9.85 -5.33
CA ASP A 45 18.54 -8.71 -4.59
C ASP A 45 17.23 -9.05 -3.87
N LYS A 46 16.31 -9.74 -4.56
CA LYS A 46 15.04 -10.19 -3.98
C LYS A 46 15.27 -11.15 -2.81
N ILE A 47 16.22 -12.08 -2.93
CA ILE A 47 16.60 -13.01 -1.85
C ILE A 47 17.25 -12.24 -0.68
N ALA A 48 18.10 -11.26 -0.97
CA ALA A 48 18.74 -10.42 0.04
C ALA A 48 17.69 -9.64 0.85
N ILE A 49 16.71 -9.02 0.17
CA ILE A 49 15.58 -8.34 0.83
C ILE A 49 14.82 -9.31 1.74
N LYS A 50 14.42 -10.48 1.24
CA LYS A 50 13.69 -11.49 2.05
C LYS A 50 14.48 -11.93 3.28
N THR A 51 15.78 -12.13 3.11
CA THR A 51 16.68 -12.53 4.20
C THR A 51 16.82 -11.41 5.23
N TRP A 52 16.97 -10.17 4.78
CA TRP A 52 17.08 -9.00 5.64
C TRP A 52 15.81 -8.77 6.47
N VAL A 53 14.62 -8.85 5.86
CA VAL A 53 13.34 -8.78 6.59
C VAL A 53 13.26 -9.91 7.62
N ARG A 54 13.54 -11.17 7.24
CA ARG A 54 13.53 -12.30 8.19
C ARG A 54 14.43 -12.09 9.39
N LYS A 55 15.55 -11.39 9.21
CA LYS A 55 16.53 -11.12 10.27
C LYS A 55 16.08 -10.04 11.25
N GLY A 56 15.08 -9.22 10.91
CA GLY A 56 14.55 -8.17 11.78
C GLY A 56 14.18 -6.88 11.05
N GLY A 57 14.50 -6.73 9.76
CA GLY A 57 14.21 -5.50 9.02
C GLY A 57 12.71 -5.21 8.87
N VAL A 58 12.33 -3.93 8.86
CA VAL A 58 10.95 -3.49 8.59
C VAL A 58 10.86 -2.98 7.16
N ILE A 59 9.97 -3.58 6.37
CA ILE A 59 9.76 -3.15 4.98
C ILE A 59 8.35 -2.57 4.80
N TRP A 60 8.29 -1.36 4.27
CA TRP A 60 7.07 -0.70 3.83
C TRP A 60 7.01 -0.71 2.31
N GLY A 61 5.84 -1.00 1.74
CA GLY A 61 5.55 -0.76 0.33
C GLY A 61 4.21 -0.05 0.15
N HIS A 62 4.13 0.87 -0.81
CA HIS A 62 2.83 1.42 -1.23
C HIS A 62 2.67 1.39 -2.75
N LYS A 63 1.43 1.19 -3.21
CA LYS A 63 1.10 1.06 -4.64
C LYS A 63 1.99 0.00 -5.32
N GLY A 64 2.87 0.43 -6.22
CA GLY A 64 3.81 -0.46 -6.93
C GLY A 64 4.81 -1.17 -6.01
N GLY A 65 5.20 -0.53 -4.90
CA GLY A 65 6.02 -1.17 -3.86
C GLY A 65 5.26 -2.26 -3.10
N ALA A 66 3.99 -2.01 -2.76
CA ALA A 66 3.13 -3.02 -2.14
C ALA A 66 2.91 -4.21 -3.08
N LYS A 67 2.68 -3.95 -4.38
CA LYS A 67 2.60 -4.98 -5.41
C LYS A 67 3.87 -5.85 -5.43
N PHE A 68 5.06 -5.23 -5.43
CA PHE A 68 6.32 -5.98 -5.36
C PHE A 68 6.39 -6.89 -4.12
N LEU A 69 5.97 -6.41 -2.96
CA LEU A 69 5.97 -7.23 -1.75
C LEU A 69 5.03 -8.45 -1.85
N VAL A 70 3.86 -8.28 -2.47
CA VAL A 70 2.95 -9.39 -2.76
C VAL A 70 3.56 -10.36 -3.77
N ASP A 71 4.07 -9.86 -4.91
CA ASP A 71 4.69 -10.68 -5.95
C ASP A 71 5.88 -11.50 -5.42
N GLN A 72 6.61 -10.94 -4.45
CA GLN A 72 7.73 -11.60 -3.79
C GLN A 72 7.35 -12.50 -2.62
N GLN A 73 6.04 -12.66 -2.34
CA GLN A 73 5.53 -13.44 -1.20
C GLN A 73 6.07 -12.95 0.16
N LEU A 74 6.46 -11.68 0.22
CA LEU A 74 6.82 -10.99 1.47
C LEU A 74 5.55 -10.55 2.19
N LEU A 75 4.63 -9.91 1.47
CA LEU A 75 3.32 -9.54 1.96
C LEU A 75 2.32 -10.64 1.60
N LYS A 76 1.78 -11.31 2.61
CA LYS A 76 0.86 -12.45 2.50
C LYS A 76 -0.57 -11.97 2.31
N THR A 77 -0.87 -11.51 1.11
CA THR A 77 -2.21 -11.19 0.62
C THR A 77 -2.21 -11.25 -0.91
N THR A 78 -3.37 -11.08 -1.53
CA THR A 78 -3.54 -10.93 -2.97
C THR A 78 -3.93 -9.49 -3.32
N TYR A 79 -4.08 -9.20 -4.61
CA TYR A 79 -4.49 -7.89 -5.08
C TYR A 79 -5.38 -8.03 -6.31
N LEU A 80 -6.28 -7.07 -6.53
CA LEU A 80 -6.90 -6.86 -7.84
C LEU A 80 -6.02 -5.91 -8.65
N SER A 81 -5.62 -6.36 -9.84
CA SER A 81 -4.94 -5.53 -10.81
C SER A 81 -5.91 -4.53 -11.44
N ARG A 82 -5.36 -3.54 -12.14
CA ARG A 82 -6.18 -2.60 -12.93
C ARG A 82 -6.99 -3.31 -14.01
N GLN A 83 -6.46 -4.43 -14.54
CA GLN A 83 -7.17 -5.23 -15.55
C GLN A 83 -8.31 -6.02 -14.92
N ASP A 84 -8.10 -6.58 -13.73
CA ASP A 84 -9.14 -7.31 -12.98
C ASP A 84 -10.32 -6.37 -12.68
N VAL A 85 -10.06 -5.17 -12.16
CA VAL A 85 -11.11 -4.17 -11.91
C VAL A 85 -11.78 -3.69 -13.20
N ALA A 86 -11.00 -3.49 -14.28
CA ALA A 86 -11.55 -3.09 -15.57
C ALA A 86 -12.49 -4.16 -16.17
N SER A 87 -12.25 -5.44 -15.86
CA SER A 87 -13.09 -6.55 -16.34
C SER A 87 -14.50 -6.57 -15.74
N ALA A 88 -14.73 -5.85 -14.63
CA ALA A 88 -16.07 -5.71 -14.03
C ALA A 88 -16.99 -4.78 -14.85
N PHE A 89 -16.45 -4.01 -15.80
CA PHE A 89 -17.23 -3.13 -16.65
C PHE A 89 -17.82 -3.91 -17.82
N LYS A 90 -19.13 -3.77 -18.04
CA LYS A 90 -19.78 -4.32 -19.24
C LYS A 90 -19.24 -3.65 -20.50
N THR A 91 -18.77 -4.46 -21.44
CA THR A 91 -18.24 -4.00 -22.73
C THR A 91 -19.05 -4.46 -23.94
N ASP A 92 -20.15 -5.19 -23.73
CA ASP A 92 -21.00 -5.69 -24.80
C ASP A 92 -21.65 -4.55 -25.58
N GLY A 93 -21.60 -4.63 -26.92
CA GLY A 93 -22.23 -3.65 -27.80
C GLY A 93 -21.53 -2.28 -27.86
N LEU A 94 -20.35 -2.13 -27.25
CA LEU A 94 -19.56 -0.91 -27.38
C LEU A 94 -18.96 -0.80 -28.80
N HIS A 95 -18.97 0.43 -29.32
CA HIS A 95 -18.34 0.79 -30.58
C HIS A 95 -17.01 1.50 -30.33
N TYR A 96 -16.21 1.69 -31.38
CA TYR A 96 -14.92 2.36 -31.27
C TYR A 96 -15.00 3.75 -30.63
N GLY A 97 -16.09 4.50 -30.90
CA GLY A 97 -16.32 5.83 -30.33
C GLY A 97 -16.53 5.84 -28.81
N ASP A 98 -16.87 4.71 -28.20
CA ASP A 98 -17.13 4.60 -26.76
C ASP A 98 -15.85 4.41 -25.92
N LYS A 99 -14.71 4.20 -26.59
CA LYS A 99 -13.43 3.84 -25.95
C LYS A 99 -12.99 4.85 -24.88
N ASP A 100 -13.09 6.15 -25.18
CA ASP A 100 -12.65 7.20 -24.25
C ASP A 100 -13.60 7.32 -23.06
N HIS A 101 -14.91 7.15 -23.29
CA HIS A 101 -15.90 7.14 -22.22
C HIS A 101 -15.69 5.93 -21.29
N LEU A 102 -15.50 4.73 -21.85
CA LEU A 102 -15.18 3.53 -21.07
C LEU A 102 -13.90 3.72 -20.24
N ALA A 103 -12.83 4.23 -20.86
CA ALA A 103 -11.57 4.48 -20.16
C ALA A 103 -11.72 5.52 -19.02
N GLY A 104 -12.58 6.53 -19.22
CA GLY A 104 -12.94 7.51 -18.19
C GLY A 104 -13.69 6.89 -17.01
N ARG A 105 -14.59 5.95 -17.27
CA ARG A 105 -15.32 5.20 -16.24
C ARG A 105 -14.43 4.21 -15.50
N GLN A 106 -13.54 3.51 -16.21
CA GLN A 106 -12.62 2.51 -15.65
C GLN A 106 -11.49 3.11 -14.79
N ARG A 107 -11.29 4.43 -14.79
CA ARG A 107 -10.25 5.08 -13.97
C ARG A 107 -10.82 5.73 -12.72
N ILE A 108 -10.01 5.75 -11.67
CA ILE A 108 -10.16 6.68 -10.55
C ILE A 108 -9.09 7.77 -10.74
N ALA A 109 -9.50 8.95 -11.21
CA ALA A 109 -8.57 10.06 -11.44
C ALA A 109 -8.10 10.73 -10.15
N GLY A 110 -8.92 10.66 -9.11
CA GLY A 110 -8.67 11.28 -7.81
C GLY A 110 -9.98 11.47 -7.05
N ALA A 111 -10.15 10.74 -5.97
CA ALA A 111 -11.32 10.83 -5.10
C ALA A 111 -10.94 10.43 -3.67
N ILE A 112 -11.76 10.82 -2.71
CA ILE A 112 -11.56 10.57 -1.29
C ILE A 112 -12.40 9.38 -0.90
N PHE A 113 -11.75 8.35 -0.36
CA PHE A 113 -12.38 7.12 0.08
C PHE A 113 -12.25 6.97 1.60
N ASN A 114 -13.31 6.49 2.26
CA ASN A 114 -13.33 6.22 3.68
C ASN A 114 -12.85 4.81 3.98
N THR A 115 -11.96 4.69 4.96
CA THR A 115 -11.53 3.41 5.51
C THR A 115 -11.91 3.32 6.98
N LYS A 116 -12.14 2.11 7.48
CA LYS A 116 -12.12 1.78 8.91
C LYS A 116 -10.69 1.50 9.36
N VAL A 117 -10.41 1.83 10.60
CA VAL A 117 -9.09 1.75 11.23
C VAL A 117 -9.18 0.91 12.51
N ASP A 118 -8.29 -0.06 12.67
CA ASP A 118 -8.07 -0.69 13.98
C ASP A 118 -7.21 0.23 14.86
N LEU A 119 -7.83 0.95 15.79
CA LEU A 119 -7.15 1.89 16.70
C LEU A 119 -6.24 1.20 17.75
N THR A 120 -6.30 -0.12 17.88
CA THR A 120 -5.47 -0.88 18.82
C THR A 120 -4.12 -1.30 18.21
N HIS A 121 -3.99 -1.26 16.89
CA HIS A 121 -2.77 -1.65 16.19
C HIS A 121 -1.66 -0.58 16.35
N PRO A 122 -0.39 -0.94 16.61
CA PRO A 122 0.68 0.06 16.79
C PRO A 122 0.88 1.02 15.61
N LEU A 123 0.60 0.57 14.39
CA LEU A 123 0.65 1.41 13.18
C LEU A 123 -0.40 2.54 13.17
N THR A 124 -1.43 2.48 14.01
CA THR A 124 -2.50 3.47 14.08
C THR A 124 -2.39 4.35 15.32
N PHE A 125 -1.27 4.25 16.06
CA PHE A 125 -0.98 5.10 17.20
C PHE A 125 -1.22 6.59 16.89
N SER A 126 -1.81 7.31 17.85
CA SER A 126 -2.26 8.72 17.78
C SER A 126 -3.49 9.00 16.89
N LEU A 127 -4.01 8.03 16.13
CA LEU A 127 -5.31 8.19 15.49
C LEU A 127 -6.41 8.09 16.56
N GLN A 128 -7.36 9.03 16.52
CA GLN A 128 -8.46 9.11 17.49
C GLN A 128 -9.80 8.64 16.93
N ARG A 129 -9.89 8.47 15.61
CA ARG A 129 -11.10 8.10 14.89
C ARG A 129 -10.89 6.74 14.25
N ASP A 130 -11.88 5.86 14.39
CA ASP A 130 -11.93 4.55 13.75
C ASP A 130 -12.22 4.63 12.24
N THR A 131 -12.26 5.85 11.68
CA THR A 131 -12.34 6.11 10.25
C THR A 131 -11.20 7.00 9.78
N LEU A 132 -10.63 6.69 8.62
CA LEU A 132 -9.55 7.47 7.99
C LEU A 132 -9.86 7.70 6.50
N PRO A 133 -10.01 8.97 6.07
CA PRO A 133 -10.06 9.32 4.66
C PRO A 133 -8.72 9.06 3.95
N VAL A 134 -8.76 8.47 2.77
CA VAL A 134 -7.60 8.13 1.94
C VAL A 134 -7.80 8.67 0.53
N PHE A 135 -6.75 9.21 -0.09
CA PHE A 135 -6.79 9.63 -1.48
C PHE A 135 -6.54 8.46 -2.43
N LYS A 136 -7.54 8.17 -3.27
CA LYS A 136 -7.44 7.13 -4.28
C LYS A 136 -7.30 7.73 -5.67
N ASN A 137 -6.28 7.28 -6.41
CA ASN A 137 -6.01 7.69 -7.79
C ASN A 137 -5.57 6.51 -8.68
N SER A 138 -5.99 5.31 -8.31
CA SER A 138 -5.68 4.06 -8.97
C SER A 138 -6.77 3.04 -8.65
N THR A 139 -7.08 2.16 -9.59
CA THR A 139 -7.98 1.02 -9.39
C THR A 139 -7.26 -0.23 -8.88
N TRP A 140 -5.94 -0.19 -8.68
CA TRP A 140 -5.24 -1.30 -8.00
C TRP A 140 -5.63 -1.32 -6.51
N LEU A 141 -5.88 -2.50 -5.95
CA LEU A 141 -6.21 -2.70 -4.53
C LEU A 141 -5.63 -3.99 -3.95
N LEU A 142 -5.16 -3.93 -2.71
CA LEU A 142 -4.93 -5.12 -1.91
C LEU A 142 -6.27 -5.75 -1.51
N GLU A 143 -6.31 -7.07 -1.48
CA GLU A 143 -7.44 -7.81 -0.95
C GLU A 143 -7.28 -8.04 0.56
N MET A 144 -8.39 -8.33 1.23
CA MET A 144 -8.39 -8.65 2.65
C MET A 144 -7.69 -9.99 2.89
N SER A 145 -6.77 -10.02 3.85
CA SER A 145 -6.25 -11.29 4.37
C SER A 145 -7.31 -11.96 5.24
N ALA A 146 -7.42 -13.28 5.15
CA ALA A 146 -8.25 -14.07 6.06
C ALA A 146 -7.63 -14.22 7.46
N ALA A 147 -6.32 -13.96 7.58
CA ALA A 147 -5.60 -14.08 8.84
C ALA A 147 -5.99 -12.96 9.82
N PRO A 148 -6.14 -13.28 11.12
CA PRO A 148 -6.51 -12.29 12.13
C PRO A 148 -5.38 -11.27 12.33
N PHE A 149 -5.76 -10.03 12.70
CA PHE A 149 -4.84 -8.93 13.02
C PHE A 149 -3.95 -8.41 11.87
N VAL A 150 -4.12 -8.95 10.66
CA VAL A 150 -3.30 -8.56 9.50
C VAL A 150 -3.85 -7.33 8.76
N ASN A 151 -5.17 -7.13 8.77
CA ASN A 151 -5.83 -6.02 8.08
C ASN A 151 -5.95 -4.80 9.01
N VAL A 152 -5.12 -3.78 8.79
CA VAL A 152 -5.06 -2.58 9.64
C VAL A 152 -6.02 -1.49 9.17
N LEU A 153 -6.19 -1.37 7.85
CA LEU A 153 -7.18 -0.49 7.23
C LEU A 153 -8.02 -1.28 6.24
N GLN A 154 -9.33 -1.05 6.28
CA GLN A 154 -10.28 -1.62 5.34
C GLN A 154 -11.17 -0.52 4.77
N TYR A 155 -11.39 -0.47 3.45
CA TYR A 155 -12.38 0.45 2.90
C TYR A 155 -13.78 0.10 3.41
N THR A 156 -14.56 1.12 3.75
CA THR A 156 -15.95 0.90 4.20
C THR A 156 -16.81 0.35 3.06
N GLN A 157 -18.02 -0.14 3.38
CA GLN A 157 -18.95 -0.65 2.36
C GLN A 157 -19.56 0.46 1.48
N LYS A 158 -19.56 1.71 1.96
CA LYS A 158 -19.92 2.90 1.18
C LYS A 158 -18.73 3.86 1.19
N PRO A 159 -17.66 3.55 0.43
CA PRO A 159 -16.38 4.17 0.70
C PRO A 159 -16.22 5.55 0.07
N LEU A 160 -16.94 5.92 -0.98
CA LEU A 160 -16.77 7.23 -1.60
C LEU A 160 -17.26 8.36 -0.67
N LEU A 161 -16.35 9.24 -0.25
CA LEU A 161 -16.66 10.44 0.54
C LEU A 161 -16.80 11.69 -0.33
N ALA A 162 -15.92 11.84 -1.32
CA ALA A 162 -15.88 13.02 -2.18
C ALA A 162 -15.15 12.73 -3.50
N GLY A 163 -15.50 13.50 -4.54
CA GLY A 163 -14.96 13.34 -5.89
C GLY A 163 -15.81 12.41 -6.75
N PHE A 164 -15.46 12.31 -8.03
CA PHE A 164 -16.15 11.45 -8.99
C PHE A 164 -15.47 10.09 -9.09
N THR A 165 -16.24 9.02 -9.02
CA THR A 165 -15.82 7.65 -9.33
C THR A 165 -17.05 6.89 -9.84
N ASP A 166 -16.90 6.12 -10.92
CA ASP A 166 -17.97 5.28 -11.45
C ASP A 166 -18.41 4.23 -10.40
N ASP A 167 -19.70 3.93 -10.33
CA ASP A 167 -20.27 3.01 -9.33
C ASP A 167 -19.60 1.64 -9.34
N VAL A 168 -19.21 1.12 -10.52
CA VAL A 168 -18.49 -0.16 -10.64
C VAL A 168 -17.17 -0.09 -9.87
N ASN A 169 -16.44 1.01 -9.97
CA ASN A 169 -15.20 1.18 -9.21
C ASN A 169 -15.48 1.35 -7.70
N ILE A 170 -16.57 2.01 -7.31
CA ILE A 170 -16.95 2.14 -5.89
C ILE A 170 -17.21 0.76 -5.29
N GLU A 171 -17.94 -0.09 -6.02
CA GLU A 171 -18.23 -1.47 -5.62
C GLU A 171 -16.95 -2.31 -5.50
N GLN A 172 -16.04 -2.23 -6.47
CA GLN A 172 -14.77 -2.97 -6.43
C GLN A 172 -13.86 -2.54 -5.28
N VAL A 173 -13.94 -1.29 -4.82
CA VAL A 173 -13.15 -0.79 -3.69
C VAL A 173 -13.81 -1.11 -2.34
N ALA A 174 -15.12 -1.30 -2.29
CA ALA A 174 -15.86 -1.55 -1.05
C ALA A 174 -15.33 -2.82 -0.34
N GLY A 175 -14.99 -2.68 0.94
CA GLY A 175 -14.52 -3.80 1.76
C GLY A 175 -13.09 -4.28 1.49
N ALA A 176 -12.40 -3.74 0.48
CA ALA A 176 -11.02 -4.10 0.17
C ALA A 176 -10.02 -3.62 1.25
N ALA A 177 -8.79 -4.12 1.20
CA ALA A 177 -7.76 -3.70 2.14
C ALA A 177 -7.14 -2.36 1.73
N GLY A 178 -7.07 -1.44 2.68
CA GLY A 178 -6.34 -0.18 2.54
C GLY A 178 -4.87 -0.34 2.97
N LEU A 179 -4.62 -1.12 4.01
CA LEU A 179 -3.30 -1.40 4.58
C LEU A 179 -3.29 -2.77 5.26
N VAL A 180 -2.28 -3.55 4.92
CA VAL A 180 -2.03 -4.92 5.40
C VAL A 180 -0.66 -4.92 6.08
N ALA A 181 -0.55 -5.50 7.27
CA ALA A 181 0.71 -5.59 8.00
C ALA A 181 0.82 -6.91 8.76
N HIS A 182 1.97 -7.57 8.68
CA HIS A 182 2.23 -8.78 9.46
C HIS A 182 3.73 -9.04 9.63
N SER A 183 4.06 -10.01 10.48
CA SER A 183 5.44 -10.45 10.71
C SER A 183 5.94 -11.35 9.59
N TYR A 184 7.24 -11.27 9.32
CA TYR A 184 7.95 -12.14 8.39
C TYR A 184 9.32 -12.50 8.99
N GLY A 185 9.39 -13.68 9.62
CA GLY A 185 10.51 -14.00 10.51
C GLY A 185 10.51 -13.09 11.72
N ARG A 186 11.64 -12.43 12.00
CA ARG A 186 11.77 -11.45 13.08
C ARG A 186 11.44 -10.01 12.67
N GLY A 187 11.29 -9.76 11.38
CA GLY A 187 10.93 -8.45 10.84
C GLY A 187 9.45 -8.35 10.54
N ASN A 188 9.07 -7.22 9.96
CA ASN A 188 7.68 -6.91 9.64
C ASN A 188 7.54 -6.36 8.22
N VAL A 189 6.44 -6.72 7.56
CA VAL A 189 6.10 -6.34 6.19
C VAL A 189 4.79 -5.56 6.23
N ILE A 190 4.80 -4.38 5.62
CA ILE A 190 3.67 -3.46 5.62
C ILE A 190 3.38 -3.02 4.20
N GLY A 191 2.16 -3.24 3.72
CA GLY A 191 1.70 -2.87 2.39
C GLY A 191 0.49 -1.95 2.43
N MET A 192 0.53 -0.85 1.69
CA MET A 192 -0.59 0.08 1.56
C MET A 192 -1.07 0.19 0.11
N THR A 193 -2.39 0.13 -0.07
CA THR A 193 -3.04 0.24 -1.39
C THR A 193 -2.74 1.59 -2.06
N ASP A 194 -2.85 2.69 -1.30
CA ASP A 194 -2.68 4.05 -1.80
C ASP A 194 -1.36 4.68 -1.31
N ASP A 195 -1.03 5.87 -1.83
CA ASP A 195 0.13 6.65 -1.40
C ASP A 195 -0.16 7.35 -0.06
N PRO A 196 0.57 7.03 1.02
CA PRO A 196 0.31 7.61 2.35
C PRO A 196 0.60 9.11 2.43
N VAL A 197 1.44 9.65 1.54
CA VAL A 197 1.96 11.02 1.58
C VAL A 197 1.62 11.82 0.32
N PHE A 198 0.57 11.41 -0.39
CA PHE A 198 0.21 12.00 -1.68
C PHE A 198 0.15 13.54 -1.62
N ARG A 199 1.01 14.21 -2.39
CA ARG A 199 1.12 15.69 -2.44
C ARG A 199 1.34 16.40 -1.08
N GLY A 200 1.69 15.68 -0.01
CA GLY A 200 2.15 16.26 1.26
C GLY A 200 1.09 16.85 2.20
N TYR A 201 -0.21 16.72 1.92
CA TYR A 201 -1.28 17.29 2.77
C TYR A 201 -2.21 16.25 3.41
N TRP A 202 -1.94 14.95 3.23
CA TRP A 202 -2.72 13.87 3.86
C TRP A 202 -2.14 13.49 5.23
N TYR A 203 -2.39 14.31 6.24
CA TYR A 203 -1.82 14.13 7.58
C TYR A 203 -2.21 12.81 8.27
N GLY A 204 -3.44 12.34 8.05
CA GLY A 204 -3.91 11.08 8.63
C GLY A 204 -3.18 9.86 8.07
N THR A 205 -3.12 9.71 6.74
CA THR A 205 -2.43 8.57 6.11
C THR A 205 -0.92 8.65 6.24
N SER A 206 -0.35 9.87 6.23
CA SER A 206 1.09 10.02 6.40
C SER A 206 1.55 9.60 7.80
N ARG A 207 0.68 9.74 8.83
CA ARG A 207 0.92 9.22 10.19
C ARG A 207 1.21 7.72 10.18
N LEU A 208 0.50 6.94 9.36
CA LEU A 208 0.73 5.49 9.23
C LEU A 208 2.16 5.18 8.79
N LEU A 209 2.69 5.95 7.83
CA LEU A 209 4.07 5.81 7.38
C LEU A 209 5.06 6.16 8.51
N SER A 210 4.83 7.24 9.25
CA SER A 210 5.70 7.56 10.41
C SER A 210 5.60 6.49 11.51
N ASN A 211 4.41 5.97 11.77
CA ASN A 211 4.22 4.91 12.75
C ASN A 211 4.89 3.61 12.30
N ALA A 212 4.94 3.31 11.01
CA ALA A 212 5.70 2.19 10.49
C ALA A 212 7.22 2.32 10.74
N LEU A 213 7.76 3.54 10.75
CA LEU A 213 9.18 3.78 11.02
C LEU A 213 9.54 3.67 12.50
N PHE A 214 8.63 4.06 13.40
CA PHE A 214 8.91 4.08 14.85
C PHE A 214 8.34 2.88 15.61
N PHE A 215 7.19 2.37 15.17
CA PHE A 215 6.46 1.26 15.79
C PHE A 215 6.48 0.00 14.91
N GLY A 216 7.26 0.02 13.83
CA GLY A 216 7.41 -1.11 12.90
C GLY A 216 7.86 -2.40 13.59
N HIS A 217 8.55 -2.34 14.73
CA HIS A 217 9.00 -3.51 15.50
C HIS A 217 8.11 -3.88 16.69
N THR A 218 7.01 -3.15 16.93
CA THR A 218 6.21 -3.31 18.17
C THR A 218 4.93 -4.12 17.96
N PHE A 219 4.68 -4.64 16.76
CA PHE A 219 3.56 -5.53 16.48
C PHE A 219 4.07 -6.90 16.02
N SER A 220 3.24 -7.91 16.25
CA SER A 220 3.41 -9.24 15.70
C SER A 220 2.07 -9.81 15.27
N ALA A 221 2.00 -10.26 14.03
CA ALA A 221 0.83 -10.93 13.48
C ALA A 221 1.30 -12.01 12.50
N ASN A 222 0.70 -13.20 12.57
CA ASN A 222 0.98 -14.27 11.62
C ASN A 222 -0.03 -14.18 10.46
N ALA A 223 0.48 -14.32 9.23
CA ALA A 223 -0.34 -14.26 8.02
C ALA A 223 -0.35 -15.59 7.23
N ASP A 224 0.31 -16.63 7.75
CA ASP A 224 0.21 -18.01 7.27
C ASP A 224 -0.89 -18.78 8.03
#